data_AF-A0A348TVY6-F1
#
_entry.id   AF-A0A348TVY6-F1
#
_cell.length_a   1.000
_cell.length_b   1.000
_cell.length_c   1.000
_cell.angle_alpha   90.00
_cell.angle_beta   90.00
_cell.angle_gamma   90.00
#
_symmetry.space_group_name_H-M   'P 1'
#
loop_
_entity.id
_entity.type
_entity.pdbx_description
1 polymer ?
#
loop_
_entity_poly.entity_id
_entity_poly.type
_entity_poly.pdbx_seq_one_letter_code
_entity_poly.pdbx_strand_id
1 'polypeptide(L)'
;MFNKYTEVHPWKIIERRWDANNHPKSESLFSIGNGRMGQRANFEETYTGKSLQGSYIAGVYYPDKTRVGWWKNGYPEYFAKVLNSCNWIGIQVKVDGEELDLNTASEVASFCRELDMHSGLLKRTFEATLPSGKIVAVEAERLVSIVQDEIGTISYSVTPKNFSGKIELCSYLDFDVENEDS
;
A
#
# COMPACT_ATOMS: atom_id res chain seq x y z
N MET A 1 26.41 5.71 -3.12
CA MET A 1 26.32 4.43 -2.40
C MET A 1 24.85 4.12 -2.26
N PHE A 2 24.32 3.06 -2.87
CA PHE A 2 22.90 2.71 -2.74
C PHE A 2 22.62 2.42 -1.26
N ASN A 3 21.74 3.21 -0.64
CA ASN A 3 21.36 3.04 0.75
C ASN A 3 20.54 1.75 0.86
N LYS A 4 21.17 0.68 1.33
CA LYS A 4 20.59 -0.66 1.33
C LYS A 4 19.70 -0.81 2.57
N TYR A 5 18.43 -0.41 2.45
CA TYR A 5 17.44 -0.51 3.52
C TYR A 5 16.69 -1.86 3.54
N THR A 6 16.97 -2.71 2.56
CA THR A 6 16.44 -4.08 2.47
C THR A 6 17.51 -5.13 2.76
N GLU A 7 17.10 -6.24 3.37
CA GLU A 7 17.94 -7.41 3.64
C GLU A 7 18.06 -8.30 2.39
N VAL A 8 19.20 -8.97 2.24
CA VAL A 8 19.39 -9.99 1.19
C VAL A 8 18.85 -11.32 1.70
N HIS A 9 17.87 -11.86 0.99
CA HIS A 9 17.34 -13.20 1.24
C HIS A 9 17.07 -13.89 -0.10
N PRO A 10 17.30 -15.21 -0.24
CA PRO A 10 17.17 -15.90 -1.53
C PRO A 10 15.76 -15.84 -2.14
N TRP A 11 14.73 -15.82 -1.30
CA TRP A 11 13.32 -15.86 -1.72
C TRP A 11 12.47 -14.72 -1.17
N LYS A 12 13.06 -13.75 -0.46
CA LYS A 12 12.31 -12.69 0.17
C LYS A 12 12.96 -11.34 -0.06
N ILE A 13 12.13 -10.32 -0.16
CA ILE A 13 12.54 -8.92 0.05
C ILE A 13 12.08 -8.56 1.45
N ILE A 14 12.97 -8.05 2.29
CA ILE A 14 12.70 -7.78 3.71
C ILE A 14 13.13 -6.36 4.05
N GLU A 15 12.23 -5.56 4.63
CA GLU A 15 12.47 -4.22 5.18
C GLU A 15 12.19 -4.27 6.69
N ARG A 16 13.22 -4.13 7.53
CA ARG A 16 13.12 -4.30 9.01
C ARG A 16 12.94 -3.01 9.80
N ARG A 17 12.86 -1.86 9.13
CA ARG A 17 12.79 -0.57 9.80
C ARG A 17 11.85 0.33 9.05
N TRP A 18 11.03 1.04 9.82
CA TRP A 18 10.19 2.09 9.28
C TRP A 18 11.03 3.34 8.99
N ASP A 19 10.90 3.87 7.78
CA ASP A 19 11.42 5.18 7.37
C ASP A 19 10.48 5.74 6.31
N ALA A 20 9.77 6.82 6.65
CA ALA A 20 8.81 7.47 5.75
C ALA A 20 9.44 7.90 4.41
N ASN A 21 10.75 8.20 4.36
CA ASN A 21 11.45 8.57 3.13
C ASN A 21 11.63 7.40 2.16
N ASN A 22 11.52 6.17 2.66
CA ASN A 22 11.56 4.97 1.82
C ASN A 22 10.16 4.52 1.40
N HIS A 23 9.09 4.97 2.06
CA HIS A 23 7.75 4.46 1.83
C HIS A 23 7.33 4.46 0.35
N PRO A 24 7.45 5.55 -0.46
CA PRO A 24 7.09 5.50 -1.88
C PRO A 24 7.91 4.49 -2.71
N LYS A 25 9.16 4.25 -2.32
CA LYS A 25 10.04 3.25 -2.96
C LYS A 25 9.61 1.84 -2.55
N SER A 26 9.31 1.64 -1.26
CA SER A 26 8.85 0.35 -0.72
C SER A 26 7.49 -0.04 -1.30
N GLU A 27 6.58 0.91 -1.50
CA GLU A 27 5.32 0.66 -2.20
C GLU A 27 5.53 0.04 -3.59
N SER A 28 6.49 0.57 -4.36
CA SER A 28 6.85 0.01 -5.65
C SER A 28 7.52 -1.37 -5.51
N LEU A 29 8.54 -1.47 -4.66
CA LEU A 29 9.38 -2.66 -4.53
C LEU A 29 8.61 -3.90 -4.03
N PHE A 30 7.62 -3.70 -3.17
CA PHE A 30 6.83 -4.77 -2.56
C PHE A 30 5.47 -4.97 -3.25
N SER A 31 5.26 -4.37 -4.43
CA SER A 31 4.00 -4.52 -5.18
C SER A 31 3.71 -6.00 -5.49
N ILE A 32 2.42 -6.34 -5.50
CA ILE A 32 1.93 -7.69 -5.82
C ILE A 32 1.00 -7.65 -7.02
N GLY A 33 0.90 -8.76 -7.75
CA GLY A 33 0.00 -8.88 -8.89
C GLY A 33 -0.05 -10.29 -9.48
N ASN A 34 -1.07 -10.54 -10.30
CA ASN A 34 -1.36 -11.86 -10.88
C ASN A 34 -1.54 -11.82 -12.41
N GLY A 35 -1.15 -10.71 -13.06
CA GLY A 35 -1.34 -10.47 -14.49
C GLY A 35 -2.71 -9.90 -14.87
N ARG A 36 -3.76 -10.18 -14.09
CA ARG A 36 -5.08 -9.54 -14.22
C ARG A 36 -5.14 -8.21 -13.47
N MET A 37 -4.59 -8.16 -12.27
CA MET A 37 -4.54 -6.98 -11.45
C MET A 37 -3.20 -6.83 -10.73
N GLY A 38 -2.88 -5.60 -10.36
CA GLY A 38 -1.67 -5.24 -9.63
C GLY A 38 -1.98 -4.21 -8.55
N GLN A 39 -1.33 -4.33 -7.42
CA GLN A 39 -1.53 -3.47 -6.25
C GLN A 39 -0.16 -3.06 -5.71
N ARG A 40 0.07 -1.74 -5.62
CA ARG A 40 1.23 -1.22 -4.90
C ARG A 40 1.14 -1.62 -3.43
N ALA A 41 2.28 -1.75 -2.75
CA ALA A 41 2.32 -2.08 -1.32
C ALA A 41 1.96 -0.89 -0.42
N ASN A 42 0.89 -0.17 -0.79
CA ASN A 42 0.22 0.82 0.04
C ASN A 42 -0.33 0.16 1.30
N PHE A 43 -0.42 0.92 2.38
CA PHE A 43 -1.01 0.47 3.63
C PHE A 43 -2.53 0.34 3.51
N GLU A 44 -3.08 -0.65 4.19
CA GLU A 44 -4.53 -0.85 4.31
C GLU A 44 -5.17 0.27 5.15
N GLU A 45 -4.51 0.63 6.25
CA GLU A 45 -4.91 1.73 7.11
C GLU A 45 -4.48 3.12 6.60
N THR A 46 -5.06 4.15 7.24
CA THR A 46 -4.73 5.55 6.97
C THR A 46 -3.22 5.76 6.95
N TYR A 47 -2.74 6.43 5.90
CA TYR A 47 -1.38 6.95 5.87
C TYR A 47 -1.39 8.35 5.26
N THR A 48 -1.14 9.36 6.08
CA THR A 48 -1.18 10.77 5.64
C THR A 48 0.14 11.29 5.10
N GLY A 49 1.17 10.44 5.10
CA GLY A 49 2.51 10.77 4.61
C GLY A 49 2.61 10.73 3.08
N LYS A 50 3.82 10.92 2.57
CA LYS A 50 4.07 10.83 1.13
C LYS A 50 3.88 9.37 0.66
N SER A 51 2.91 9.17 -0.22
CA SER A 51 2.52 7.88 -0.78
C SER A 51 2.09 8.06 -2.23
N LEU A 52 2.15 6.99 -3.02
CA LEU A 52 1.49 6.89 -4.31
C LEU A 52 0.50 5.73 -4.24
N GLN A 53 -0.77 6.03 -3.98
CA GLN A 53 -1.82 5.01 -4.01
C GLN A 53 -1.95 4.47 -5.44
N GLY A 54 -2.01 3.15 -5.59
CA GLY A 54 -2.16 2.55 -6.91
C GLY A 54 -2.66 1.12 -6.91
N SER A 55 -3.84 0.93 -7.49
CA SER A 55 -4.41 -0.37 -7.87
C SER A 55 -4.69 -0.36 -9.36
N TYR A 56 -4.37 -1.42 -10.09
CA TYR A 56 -4.48 -1.44 -11.55
C TYR A 56 -5.13 -2.73 -12.05
N ILE A 57 -6.04 -2.61 -13.02
CA ILE A 57 -6.66 -3.75 -13.70
C ILE A 57 -6.16 -3.80 -15.15
N ALA A 58 -5.60 -4.93 -15.54
CA ALA A 58 -5.09 -5.14 -16.89
C ALA A 58 -6.19 -4.98 -17.93
N GLY A 59 -5.90 -4.23 -19.00
CA GLY A 59 -6.85 -3.93 -20.07
C GLY A 59 -7.81 -2.76 -19.78
N VAL A 60 -7.83 -2.23 -18.55
CA VAL A 60 -8.61 -1.03 -18.21
C VAL A 60 -7.71 0.20 -18.35
N TYR A 61 -7.94 0.99 -19.39
CA TYR A 61 -7.16 2.18 -19.69
C TYR A 61 -8.05 3.34 -20.13
N TYR A 62 -7.50 4.55 -20.07
CA TYR A 62 -8.16 5.76 -20.55
C TYR A 62 -7.32 6.43 -21.63
N PRO A 63 -7.93 6.82 -22.78
CA PRO A 63 -7.26 7.59 -23.82
C PRO A 63 -7.20 9.07 -23.42
N ASP A 64 -6.26 9.41 -22.54
CA ASP A 64 -6.09 10.78 -22.07
C ASP A 64 -5.61 11.69 -23.20
N LYS A 65 -6.14 12.91 -23.29
CA LYS A 65 -5.86 13.79 -24.43
C LYS A 65 -4.39 14.17 -24.47
N THR A 66 -3.77 14.07 -25.64
CA THR A 66 -2.36 14.46 -25.81
C THR A 66 -2.13 15.92 -25.41
N ARG A 67 -1.28 16.13 -24.40
CA ARG A 67 -0.78 17.45 -23.96
C ARG A 67 0.69 17.58 -24.36
N VAL A 68 0.99 18.51 -25.27
CA VAL A 68 2.35 18.76 -25.76
C VAL A 68 2.61 20.26 -25.87
N GLY A 69 3.88 20.68 -25.76
CA GLY A 69 4.24 22.09 -25.91
C GLY A 69 3.93 22.66 -27.30
N TRP A 70 4.21 21.89 -28.36
CA TRP A 70 3.92 22.25 -29.76
C TRP A 70 3.52 21.02 -30.56
N TRP A 71 2.45 21.14 -31.36
CA TRP A 71 1.94 20.03 -32.17
C TRP A 71 2.86 19.70 -33.36
N LYS A 72 2.89 18.43 -33.76
CA LYS A 72 3.61 17.92 -34.93
C LYS A 72 2.76 16.92 -35.70
N ASN A 73 2.94 16.87 -37.02
CA ASN A 73 2.27 15.88 -37.87
C ASN A 73 2.69 14.46 -37.45
N GLY A 74 1.72 13.58 -37.23
CA GLY A 74 1.94 12.21 -36.77
C GLY A 74 1.86 12.02 -35.25
N TYR A 75 1.62 13.08 -34.46
CA TYR A 75 1.31 12.90 -33.04
C TYR A 75 -0.02 12.20 -32.83
N PRO A 76 -0.09 11.27 -31.84
CA PRO A 76 -1.34 10.62 -31.51
C PRO A 76 -2.29 11.62 -30.85
N GLU A 77 -3.60 11.40 -31.03
CA GLU A 77 -4.63 12.24 -30.42
C GLU A 77 -4.73 12.04 -28.90
N TYR A 78 -4.30 10.88 -28.41
CA TYR A 78 -4.34 10.50 -27.01
C TYR A 78 -3.10 9.72 -26.56
N PHE A 79 -2.89 9.72 -25.25
CA PHE A 79 -1.92 8.90 -24.54
C PHE A 79 -2.69 7.90 -23.67
N ALA A 80 -2.63 6.62 -24.03
CA ALA A 80 -3.32 5.58 -23.27
C ALA A 80 -2.61 5.33 -21.94
N LYS A 81 -3.32 5.52 -20.83
CA LYS A 81 -2.80 5.26 -19.47
C LYS A 81 -3.67 4.20 -18.80
N VAL A 82 -3.05 3.25 -18.10
CA VAL A 82 -3.79 2.36 -17.19
C VAL A 82 -4.33 3.22 -16.05
N LEU A 83 -5.62 3.07 -15.76
CA LEU A 83 -6.27 3.86 -14.73
C LEU A 83 -5.90 3.34 -13.34
N ASN A 84 -5.76 4.27 -12.40
CA ASN A 84 -5.84 3.92 -10.99
C ASN A 84 -7.27 3.46 -10.70
N SER A 85 -7.42 2.19 -10.39
CA SER A 85 -8.70 1.55 -10.08
C SER A 85 -9.07 1.76 -8.61
N CYS A 86 -10.27 1.32 -8.24
CA CYS A 86 -10.77 1.38 -6.87
C CYS A 86 -9.72 0.92 -5.85
N ASN A 87 -9.55 1.72 -4.79
CA ASN A 87 -8.81 1.32 -3.61
C ASN A 87 -9.63 0.26 -2.84
N TRP A 88 -9.33 -1.01 -3.13
CA TRP A 88 -10.04 -2.15 -2.56
C TRP A 88 -9.47 -2.62 -1.21
N ILE A 89 -8.34 -2.07 -0.79
CA ILE A 89 -7.59 -2.51 0.40
C ILE A 89 -7.91 -1.71 1.67
N GLY A 90 -8.78 -0.70 1.56
CA GLY A 90 -9.03 0.28 2.62
C GLY A 90 -9.58 -0.35 3.90
N ILE A 91 -8.89 -0.10 5.02
CA ILE A 91 -9.33 -0.47 6.37
C ILE A 91 -9.05 0.71 7.29
N GLN A 92 -10.07 1.49 7.63
CA GLN A 92 -9.92 2.53 8.66
C GLN A 92 -9.84 1.88 10.04
N VAL A 93 -8.77 2.17 10.78
CA VAL A 93 -8.54 1.66 12.14
C VAL A 93 -8.56 2.83 13.11
N LYS A 94 -9.47 2.76 14.10
CA LYS A 94 -9.56 3.76 15.18
C LYS A 94 -9.42 3.11 16.54
N VAL A 95 -8.62 3.73 17.41
CA VAL A 95 -8.39 3.32 18.81
C VAL A 95 -8.97 4.38 19.73
N ASP A 96 -10.12 4.09 20.35
CA ASP A 96 -10.95 5.06 21.08
C ASP A 96 -11.14 6.40 20.33
N GLY A 97 -11.39 6.31 19.03
CA GLY A 97 -11.64 7.45 18.14
C GLY A 97 -10.38 8.08 17.51
N GLU A 98 -9.18 7.71 17.94
CA GLU A 98 -7.92 8.15 17.32
C GLU A 98 -7.55 7.24 16.14
N GLU A 99 -7.23 7.81 14.98
CA GLU A 99 -6.83 7.02 13.80
C GLU A 99 -5.41 6.46 13.94
N LEU A 100 -5.24 5.20 13.52
CA LEU A 100 -3.92 4.63 13.32
C LEU A 100 -3.33 5.16 12.00
N ASP A 101 -2.25 5.92 12.12
CA ASP A 101 -1.51 6.45 10.98
C ASP A 101 0.00 6.48 11.30
N LEU A 102 0.79 5.71 10.55
CA LEU A 102 2.25 5.61 10.76
C LEU A 102 3.01 6.91 10.44
N ASN A 103 2.38 7.87 9.78
CA ASN A 103 2.96 9.20 9.55
C ASN A 103 2.90 10.08 10.81
N THR A 104 1.86 9.90 11.64
CA THR A 104 1.62 10.72 12.84
C THR A 104 1.88 9.97 14.15
N ALA A 105 2.07 8.65 14.09
CA ALA A 105 2.51 7.83 15.22
C ALA A 105 3.78 8.43 15.85
N SER A 106 3.81 8.47 17.19
CA SER A 106 4.95 8.98 17.95
C SER A 106 6.17 8.06 17.86
N GLU A 107 5.92 6.77 17.68
CA GLU A 107 6.96 5.76 17.49
C GLU A 107 6.41 4.59 16.66
N VAL A 108 7.27 4.01 15.81
CA VAL A 108 7.00 2.76 15.11
C VAL A 108 8.12 1.78 15.42
N ALA A 109 7.82 0.76 16.22
CA ALA A 109 8.74 -0.28 16.64
C ALA A 109 8.45 -1.60 15.92
N SER A 110 9.41 -2.52 15.95
CA SER A 110 9.26 -3.89 15.43
C SER A 110 8.72 -3.97 13.98
N PHE A 111 8.95 -2.93 13.18
CA PHE A 111 8.47 -2.86 11.81
C PHE A 111 9.16 -3.93 10.97
N CYS A 112 8.38 -4.74 10.27
CA CYS A 112 8.87 -5.64 9.25
C CYS A 112 7.91 -5.63 8.07
N ARG A 113 8.42 -5.48 6.86
CA ARG A 113 7.69 -5.73 5.62
C ARG A 113 8.44 -6.80 4.84
N GLU A 114 7.73 -7.85 4.46
CA GLU A 114 8.29 -8.98 3.74
C GLU A 114 7.44 -9.26 2.51
N LEU A 115 8.09 -9.40 1.34
CA LEU A 115 7.48 -10.03 0.18
C LEU A 115 8.14 -11.39 -0.01
N ASP A 116 7.36 -12.46 0.15
CA ASP A 116 7.78 -13.81 -0.17
C ASP A 116 7.58 -14.07 -1.67
N MET A 117 8.67 -14.17 -2.41
CA MET A 117 8.64 -14.35 -3.87
C MET A 117 8.28 -15.77 -4.28
N HIS A 118 8.32 -16.74 -3.35
CA HIS A 118 7.94 -18.12 -3.63
C HIS A 118 6.41 -18.31 -3.52
N SER A 119 5.77 -17.66 -2.55
CA SER A 119 4.30 -17.74 -2.35
C SER A 119 3.52 -16.55 -2.92
N GLY A 120 4.18 -15.42 -3.17
CA GLY A 120 3.53 -14.15 -3.55
C GLY A 120 2.90 -13.41 -2.35
N LEU A 121 3.13 -13.87 -1.12
CA LEU A 121 2.55 -13.27 0.08
C LEU A 121 3.30 -11.98 0.47
N LEU A 122 2.57 -10.87 0.53
CA LEU A 122 3.03 -9.63 1.15
C LEU A 122 2.62 -9.64 2.62
N LYS A 123 3.58 -9.51 3.53
CA LYS A 123 3.36 -9.45 4.96
C LYS A 123 3.93 -8.17 5.55
N ARG A 124 3.21 -7.55 6.48
CA ARG A 124 3.67 -6.40 7.25
C ARG A 124 3.30 -6.56 8.71
N THR A 125 4.28 -6.34 9.59
CA THR A 125 4.10 -6.34 11.04
C THR A 125 4.71 -5.08 11.63
N PHE A 126 4.08 -4.49 12.64
CA PHE A 126 4.67 -3.37 13.38
C PHE A 126 3.99 -3.18 14.73
N GLU A 127 4.63 -2.41 15.60
CA GLU A 127 4.02 -1.83 16.79
C GLU A 127 4.03 -0.31 16.62
N ALA A 128 2.87 0.34 16.77
CA ALA A 128 2.74 1.78 16.65
C ALA A 128 2.29 2.38 17.98
N THR A 129 3.03 3.37 18.46
CA THR A 129 2.63 4.23 19.58
C THR A 129 1.87 5.42 19.01
N LEU A 130 0.57 5.45 19.23
CA LEU A 130 -0.29 6.56 18.81
C LEU A 130 0.05 7.84 19.60
N PRO A 131 -0.30 9.04 19.09
CA PRO A 131 -0.16 10.30 19.83
C PRO A 131 -0.74 10.28 21.26
N SER A 132 -1.81 9.52 21.52
CA SER A 132 -2.34 9.31 22.87
C SER A 132 -1.45 8.49 23.81
N GLY A 133 -0.37 7.88 23.31
CA GLY A 133 0.51 6.96 24.05
C GLY A 133 0.03 5.50 24.07
N LYS A 134 -1.10 5.19 23.42
CA LYS A 134 -1.57 3.80 23.25
C LYS A 134 -0.73 3.08 22.22
N ILE A 135 -0.42 1.82 22.51
CA ILE A 135 0.42 0.97 21.65
C ILE A 135 -0.46 -0.13 21.06
N VAL A 136 -0.48 -0.20 19.73
CA VAL A 136 -1.10 -1.30 18.98
C VAL A 136 -0.06 -2.07 18.21
N ALA A 137 -0.17 -3.39 18.20
CA ALA A 137 0.54 -4.25 17.26
C ALA A 137 -0.37 -4.59 16.09
N VAL A 138 0.16 -4.48 14.87
CA VAL A 138 -0.55 -4.82 13.65
C VAL A 138 0.18 -5.92 12.91
N GLU A 139 -0.58 -6.87 12.39
CA GLU A 139 -0.13 -7.85 11.41
C GLU A 139 -1.11 -7.84 10.24
N ALA A 140 -0.57 -7.57 9.05
CA ALA A 140 -1.29 -7.50 7.79
C ALA A 140 -0.63 -8.46 6.79
N GLU A 141 -1.44 -9.31 6.17
CA GLU A 141 -1.04 -10.20 5.09
C GLU A 141 -1.95 -9.99 3.88
N ARG A 142 -1.35 -9.94 2.69
CA ARG A 142 -2.06 -9.72 1.44
C ARG A 142 -1.56 -10.66 0.35
N LEU A 143 -2.50 -11.12 -0.47
CA LEU A 143 -2.24 -11.92 -1.66
C LEU A 143 -3.17 -11.47 -2.79
N VAL A 144 -2.66 -11.56 -4.02
CA VAL A 144 -3.45 -11.50 -5.25
C VAL A 144 -3.35 -12.87 -5.90
N SER A 145 -4.47 -13.59 -6.01
CA SER A 145 -4.46 -15.01 -6.37
C SER A 145 -4.08 -15.21 -7.84
N ILE A 146 -3.12 -16.10 -8.10
CA ILE A 146 -2.76 -16.53 -9.46
C ILE A 146 -3.65 -17.68 -9.97
N VAL A 147 -4.50 -18.24 -9.11
CA VAL A 147 -5.42 -19.35 -9.44
C VAL A 147 -6.82 -18.83 -9.78
N GLN A 148 -7.29 -17.83 -9.03
CA GLN A 148 -8.54 -17.11 -9.27
C GLN A 148 -8.16 -15.64 -9.48
N ASP A 149 -7.98 -15.26 -10.75
CA ASP A 149 -7.32 -14.01 -11.13
C ASP A 149 -8.10 -12.73 -10.77
N GLU A 150 -9.36 -12.89 -10.34
CA GLU A 150 -10.26 -11.83 -9.87
C GLU A 150 -10.19 -11.60 -8.34
N ILE A 151 -9.43 -12.43 -7.60
CA ILE A 151 -9.43 -12.42 -6.13
C ILE A 151 -8.17 -11.78 -5.55
N GLY A 152 -8.39 -10.80 -4.70
CA GLY A 152 -7.43 -10.25 -3.74
C GLY A 152 -7.90 -10.53 -2.33
N THR A 153 -6.99 -10.92 -1.44
CA THR A 153 -7.31 -11.26 -0.05
C THR A 153 -6.46 -10.48 0.92
N ILE A 154 -7.06 -10.09 2.05
CA ILE A 154 -6.39 -9.39 3.15
C ILE A 154 -6.71 -10.14 4.44
N SER A 155 -5.69 -10.44 5.22
CA SER A 155 -5.80 -10.79 6.64
C SER A 155 -5.21 -9.64 7.43
N TYR A 156 -5.99 -9.02 8.32
CA TYR A 156 -5.57 -7.85 9.07
C TYR A 156 -5.95 -8.01 10.54
N SER A 157 -4.99 -7.84 11.44
CA SER A 157 -5.19 -7.98 12.87
C SER A 157 -4.59 -6.80 13.64
N VAL A 158 -5.29 -6.36 14.68
CA VAL A 158 -4.86 -5.28 15.57
C VAL A 158 -4.94 -5.79 17.01
N THR A 159 -3.82 -5.72 17.72
CA THR A 159 -3.71 -6.18 19.11
C THR A 159 -3.34 -5.00 20.01
N PRO A 160 -4.17 -4.63 21.01
CA PRO A 160 -3.79 -3.62 22.00
C PRO A 160 -2.69 -4.17 22.91
N LYS A 161 -1.64 -3.38 23.18
CA LYS A 161 -0.46 -3.84 23.93
C LYS A 161 -0.38 -3.30 25.36
N ASN A 162 -0.83 -2.07 25.59
CA ASN A 162 -0.73 -1.39 26.88
C ASN A 162 -2.06 -0.78 27.37
N PHE A 163 -3.18 -1.13 26.74
CA PHE A 163 -4.48 -0.56 27.07
C PHE A 163 -5.61 -1.58 26.92
N SER A 164 -6.77 -1.24 27.47
CA SER A 164 -8.06 -1.86 27.18
C SER A 164 -9.00 -0.77 26.73
N GLY A 165 -9.74 -0.99 25.64
CA GLY A 165 -10.55 0.06 25.03
C GLY A 165 -11.23 -0.42 23.75
N LYS A 166 -11.87 0.50 23.04
CA LYS A 166 -12.56 0.24 21.79
C LYS A 166 -11.56 0.32 20.63
N ILE A 167 -11.53 -0.72 19.79
CA ILE A 167 -10.87 -0.68 18.49
C ILE A 167 -11.97 -0.85 17.43
N GLU A 168 -12.01 0.08 16.48
CA GLU A 168 -12.95 0.06 15.36
C GLU A 168 -12.19 -0.23 14.08
N LEU A 169 -12.62 -1.27 13.35
CA LEU A 169 -12.12 -1.59 12.03
C LEU A 169 -13.28 -1.40 11.04
N CYS A 170 -13.10 -0.48 10.09
CA CYS A 170 -14.07 -0.23 9.03
C CYS A 170 -13.41 -0.52 7.68
N SER A 171 -13.75 -1.65 7.07
CA SER A 171 -13.31 -1.95 5.70
C SER A 171 -14.19 -1.20 4.69
N TYR A 172 -13.56 -0.64 3.67
CA TYR A 172 -14.25 0.15 2.65
C TYR A 172 -13.64 -0.03 1.27
N LEU A 173 -14.44 0.29 0.25
CA LEU A 173 -14.02 0.46 -1.12
C LEU A 173 -14.07 1.95 -1.44
N ASP A 174 -12.98 2.48 -2.00
CA ASP A 174 -12.90 3.89 -2.35
C ASP A 174 -12.65 4.05 -3.85
N PHE A 175 -13.55 4.78 -4.50
CA PHE A 175 -13.54 5.08 -5.92
C PHE A 175 -13.10 6.52 -6.19
N ASP A 176 -12.91 7.34 -5.16
CA ASP A 176 -12.40 8.71 -5.24
C ASP A 176 -10.86 8.70 -5.32
N VAL A 177 -10.37 8.07 -6.38
CA VAL A 177 -8.93 7.90 -6.65
C VAL A 177 -8.53 8.69 -7.88
N GLU A 178 -7.29 9.16 -7.89
CA GLU A 178 -6.73 9.94 -9.00
C GLU A 178 -5.49 9.25 -9.59
N ASN A 179 -5.22 9.52 -10.87
CA ASN A 179 -3.93 9.19 -11.49
C ASN A 179 -2.95 10.34 -11.20
N GLU A 180 -1.68 10.04 -10.86
CA GLU A 180 -0.67 11.05 -10.48
C GLU A 180 -0.46 12.14 -11.56
N ASP A 181 -0.58 11.79 -12.83
CA ASP A 181 -0.36 12.67 -13.98
C ASP A 181 -1.66 13.22 -14.61
N SER A 182 -2.70 13.48 -13.81
CA SER A 182 -4.00 14.03 -14.27
C SER A 182 -3.95 15.55 -14.52
#